data_AF-A0A286G7P6-F1
#
_entry.id   AF-A0A286G7P6-F1
#
_cell.length_a   1.000
_cell.length_b   1.000
_cell.length_c   1.000
_cell.angle_alpha   90.00
_cell.angle_beta   90.00
_cell.angle_gamma   90.00
#
_symmetry.space_group_name_H-M   'P 1'
#
loop_
_entity.id
_entity.type
_entity.pdbx_description
1 polymer ?
#
loop_
_entity_poly.entity_id
_entity_poly.type
_entity_poly.pdbx_seq_one_letter_code
_entity_poly.pdbx_strand_id
1 'polypeptide(L)'
;MAPKSAEWRRGLKAARRYHHTHHHLDVPQTYEDTTGYPLGRWLTWQRHLHTTGALDAARAQALERLGIIWRPRQQAFDRGLAHAAAYAARHGHLAVPVETVHDDFALGRWLATQRTRAGQLTAERAAALTALDRWWNPPWPITWQRAYNDTRRGLTDAKTAPEAGEWLKAQRAHAPALHSEQQRLLAALGLDLHPESAPTPSQHQLPARERAFQRGLAAARSFLEREGHLDVPQRHIEDVEGDLVRLGQWLTNLRRRKAALSPQRRQALAQLGL
;
A
#
# COMPACT_ATOMS: atom_id res chain seq x y z
N MET A 1 52.39 -6.52 -29.16
CA MET A 1 50.92 -6.63 -29.31
C MET A 1 50.26 -6.30 -27.97
N ALA A 2 49.37 -5.30 -27.90
CA ALA A 2 48.89 -4.77 -26.63
C ALA A 2 47.96 -5.74 -25.85
N PRO A 3 48.20 -6.00 -24.56
CA PRO A 3 47.48 -7.01 -23.75
C PRO A 3 45.96 -6.81 -23.70
N LYS A 4 45.49 -5.54 -23.72
CA LYS A 4 44.05 -5.18 -23.75
C LYS A 4 43.29 -5.73 -24.97
N SER A 5 43.98 -6.02 -26.09
CA SER A 5 43.35 -6.57 -27.30
C SER A 5 43.18 -8.10 -27.24
N ALA A 6 44.04 -8.81 -26.50
CA ALA A 6 43.96 -10.25 -26.32
C ALA A 6 42.83 -10.62 -25.35
N GLU A 7 42.71 -9.87 -24.25
CA GLU A 7 41.63 -10.05 -23.27
C GLU A 7 40.25 -9.80 -23.88
N TRP A 8 40.11 -8.72 -24.67
CA TRP A 8 38.89 -8.44 -25.44
C TRP A 8 38.50 -9.61 -26.36
N ARG A 9 39.46 -10.15 -27.13
CA ARG A 9 39.20 -11.29 -28.03
C ARG A 9 38.75 -12.54 -27.27
N ARG A 10 39.33 -12.82 -26.10
CA ARG A 10 38.90 -13.94 -25.25
C ARG A 10 37.47 -13.75 -24.76
N GLY A 11 37.14 -12.57 -24.24
CA GLY A 11 35.79 -12.25 -23.77
C GLY A 11 34.73 -12.31 -24.88
N LEU A 12 35.04 -11.74 -26.06
CA LEU A 12 34.14 -11.82 -27.20
C LEU A 12 33.94 -13.26 -27.70
N LYS A 13 34.98 -14.10 -27.68
CA LYS A 13 34.86 -15.53 -28.02
C LYS A 13 33.96 -16.27 -27.01
N ALA A 14 34.10 -15.99 -25.72
CA ALA A 14 33.25 -16.55 -24.68
C ALA A 14 31.78 -16.09 -24.83
N ALA A 15 31.55 -14.80 -25.09
CA ALA A 15 30.22 -14.25 -25.33
C ALA A 15 29.54 -14.91 -26.55
N ARG A 16 30.28 -15.10 -27.65
CA ARG A 16 29.76 -15.81 -28.84
C ARG A 16 29.37 -17.26 -28.54
N ARG A 17 30.18 -17.99 -27.77
CA ARG A 17 29.82 -19.36 -27.35
C ARG A 17 28.54 -19.37 -26.53
N TYR A 18 28.45 -18.50 -25.54
CA TYR A 18 27.26 -18.41 -24.69
C TYR A 18 26.02 -18.08 -25.54
N HIS A 19 26.10 -17.06 -26.40
CA HIS A 19 25.01 -16.69 -27.30
C HIS A 19 24.63 -17.82 -28.26
N HIS A 20 25.59 -18.60 -28.77
CA HIS A 20 25.29 -19.74 -29.65
C HIS A 20 24.44 -20.81 -28.96
N THR A 21 24.69 -21.06 -27.66
CA THR A 21 23.97 -22.07 -26.88
C THR A 21 22.66 -21.55 -26.29
N HIS A 22 22.62 -20.29 -25.85
CA HIS A 22 21.49 -19.73 -25.09
C HIS A 22 20.63 -18.75 -25.89
N HIS A 23 21.10 -18.30 -27.06
CA HIS A 23 20.43 -17.31 -27.91
C HIS A 23 20.17 -15.96 -27.21
N HIS A 24 20.89 -15.67 -26.12
CA HIS A 24 20.88 -14.39 -25.40
C HIS A 24 22.24 -14.12 -24.74
N LEU A 25 22.45 -12.89 -24.26
CA LEU A 25 23.60 -12.49 -23.43
C LEU A 25 23.20 -12.10 -21.99
N ASP A 26 22.06 -12.58 -21.51
CA ASP A 26 21.71 -12.52 -20.09
C ASP A 26 22.49 -13.57 -19.28
N VAL A 27 23.76 -13.26 -19.05
CA VAL A 27 24.71 -14.14 -18.36
C VAL A 27 24.72 -13.80 -16.86
N PRO A 28 24.53 -14.78 -15.95
CA PRO A 28 24.69 -14.56 -14.50
C PRO A 28 26.07 -13.99 -14.16
N GLN A 29 26.16 -13.07 -13.19
CA GLN A 29 27.43 -12.41 -12.86
C GLN A 29 28.54 -13.42 -12.44
N THR A 30 28.15 -14.53 -11.82
CA THR A 30 29.04 -15.59 -11.34
C THR A 30 29.35 -16.64 -12.41
N TYR A 31 28.78 -16.55 -13.62
CA TYR A 31 28.97 -17.54 -14.66
C TYR A 31 30.41 -17.53 -15.18
N GLU A 32 30.99 -18.72 -15.21
CA GLU A 32 32.25 -19.05 -15.89
C GLU A 32 31.94 -20.00 -17.04
N ASP A 33 32.56 -19.77 -18.19
CA ASP A 33 32.36 -20.64 -19.34
C ASP A 33 33.15 -21.95 -19.20
N THR A 34 32.96 -22.87 -20.15
CA THR A 34 33.65 -24.19 -20.16
C THR A 34 35.17 -24.10 -20.23
N THR A 35 35.74 -22.92 -20.48
CA THR A 35 37.18 -22.67 -20.48
C THR A 35 37.68 -21.98 -19.21
N GLY A 36 36.83 -21.85 -18.18
CA GLY A 36 37.10 -21.14 -16.94
C GLY A 36 37.15 -19.61 -17.11
N TYR A 37 36.58 -19.07 -18.20
CA TYR A 37 36.56 -17.63 -18.42
C TYR A 37 35.39 -16.97 -17.68
N PRO A 38 35.61 -15.94 -16.84
CA PRO A 38 34.56 -15.32 -16.04
C PRO A 38 33.70 -14.35 -16.86
N LEU A 39 32.91 -14.90 -17.78
CA LEU A 39 32.11 -14.15 -18.75
C LEU A 39 31.09 -13.22 -18.07
N GLY A 40 30.47 -13.64 -16.97
CA GLY A 40 29.51 -12.81 -16.24
C GLY A 40 30.13 -11.52 -15.69
N ARG A 41 31.32 -11.63 -15.06
CA ARG A 41 32.09 -10.48 -14.57
C ARG A 41 32.58 -9.61 -15.72
N TRP A 42 33.07 -10.23 -16.80
CA TRP A 42 33.53 -9.51 -17.97
C TRP A 42 32.43 -8.67 -18.63
N LEU A 43 31.23 -9.23 -18.85
CA LEU A 43 30.08 -8.49 -19.38
C LEU A 43 29.63 -7.37 -18.44
N THR A 44 29.70 -7.58 -17.13
CA THR A 44 29.43 -6.53 -16.13
C THR A 44 30.39 -5.35 -16.30
N TRP A 45 31.67 -5.63 -16.52
CA TRP A 45 32.67 -4.61 -16.80
C TRP A 45 32.42 -3.91 -18.15
N GLN A 46 32.05 -4.63 -19.21
CA GLN A 46 31.72 -4.01 -20.50
C GLN A 46 30.52 -3.06 -20.37
N ARG A 47 29.48 -3.42 -19.60
CA ARG A 47 28.33 -2.53 -19.33
C ARG A 47 28.73 -1.27 -18.57
N HIS A 48 29.66 -1.39 -17.62
CA HIS A 48 30.22 -0.24 -16.92
C HIS A 48 30.94 0.71 -17.88
N LEU A 49 31.89 0.18 -18.69
CA LEU A 49 32.62 0.95 -19.69
C LEU A 49 31.69 1.63 -20.71
N HIS A 50 30.63 0.93 -21.15
CA HIS A 50 29.64 1.50 -22.05
C HIS A 50 28.88 2.66 -21.39
N THR A 51 28.48 2.51 -20.12
CA THR A 51 27.74 3.54 -19.38
C THR A 51 28.60 4.78 -19.12
N THR A 52 29.91 4.63 -18.97
CA THR A 52 30.86 5.75 -18.77
C THR A 52 31.41 6.33 -20.07
N GLY A 53 31.01 5.80 -21.24
CA GLY A 53 31.52 6.25 -22.55
C GLY A 53 32.97 5.82 -22.83
N ALA A 54 33.55 4.97 -22.00
CA ALA A 54 34.93 4.49 -22.13
C ALA A 54 35.07 3.25 -23.03
N LEU A 55 33.95 2.65 -23.46
CA LEU A 55 33.96 1.52 -24.39
C LEU A 55 34.08 2.01 -25.84
N ASP A 56 35.10 1.50 -26.53
CA ASP A 56 35.28 1.72 -27.97
C ASP A 56 34.03 1.34 -28.79
N ALA A 57 33.70 2.16 -29.79
CA ALA A 57 32.47 2.02 -30.57
C ALA A 57 32.39 0.69 -31.33
N ALA A 58 33.51 0.20 -31.89
CA ALA A 58 33.53 -1.08 -32.59
C ALA A 58 33.31 -2.26 -31.63
N ARG A 59 33.76 -2.13 -30.38
CA ARG A 59 33.51 -3.11 -29.32
C ARG A 59 32.06 -3.12 -28.87
N ALA A 60 31.44 -1.95 -28.71
CA ALA A 60 30.02 -1.82 -28.43
C ALA A 60 29.18 -2.51 -29.52
N GLN A 61 29.40 -2.15 -30.79
CA GLN A 61 28.72 -2.76 -31.94
C GLN A 61 28.91 -4.28 -32.04
N ALA A 62 30.07 -4.80 -31.64
CA ALA A 62 30.32 -6.24 -31.63
C ALA A 62 29.47 -6.99 -30.60
N LEU A 63 29.20 -6.38 -29.44
CA LEU A 63 28.34 -6.96 -28.40
C LEU A 63 26.85 -6.74 -28.68
N GLU A 64 26.50 -5.62 -29.32
CA GLU A 64 25.13 -5.34 -29.77
C GLU A 64 24.65 -6.35 -30.81
N ARG A 65 25.51 -6.76 -31.74
CA ARG A 65 25.22 -7.85 -32.69
C ARG A 65 24.99 -9.21 -32.02
N LEU A 66 25.37 -9.36 -30.75
CA LEU A 66 25.10 -10.55 -29.93
C LEU A 66 23.92 -10.33 -28.97
N GLY A 67 23.18 -9.24 -29.12
CA GLY A 67 22.01 -8.94 -28.30
C GLY A 67 22.34 -8.55 -26.86
N ILE A 68 23.49 -7.91 -26.61
CA ILE A 68 23.80 -7.44 -25.25
C ILE A 68 22.76 -6.44 -24.77
N ILE A 69 22.26 -6.65 -23.55
CA ILE A 69 21.48 -5.66 -22.84
C ILE A 69 22.43 -4.82 -21.99
N TRP A 70 22.63 -3.56 -22.37
CA TRP A 70 23.55 -2.65 -21.69
C TRP A 70 23.07 -2.27 -20.28
N ARG A 71 21.76 -2.09 -20.10
CA ARG A 71 21.13 -1.73 -18.81
C ARG A 71 20.03 -2.73 -18.43
N PRO A 72 20.36 -3.95 -17.97
CA PRO A 72 19.36 -4.99 -17.68
C PRO A 72 18.31 -4.55 -16.65
N ARG A 73 18.72 -3.81 -15.61
CA ARG A 73 17.80 -3.27 -14.60
C ARG A 73 16.87 -2.19 -15.13
N GLN A 74 17.27 -1.45 -16.17
CA GLN A 74 16.40 -0.47 -16.81
C GLN A 74 15.40 -1.18 -17.70
N GLN A 75 15.87 -2.07 -18.58
CA GLN A 75 15.00 -2.86 -19.44
C GLN A 75 13.95 -3.67 -18.65
N ALA A 76 14.34 -4.28 -17.52
CA ALA A 76 13.41 -5.00 -16.65
C ALA A 76 12.33 -4.07 -16.03
N PHE A 77 12.71 -2.84 -15.70
CA PHE A 77 11.76 -1.83 -15.23
C PHE A 77 10.83 -1.39 -16.36
N ASP A 78 11.38 -1.07 -17.54
CA ASP A 78 10.61 -0.62 -18.71
C ASP A 78 9.59 -1.68 -19.15
N ARG A 79 9.99 -2.96 -19.15
CA ARG A 79 9.07 -4.07 -19.43
C ARG A 79 7.92 -4.10 -18.42
N GLY A 80 8.22 -4.01 -17.12
CA GLY A 80 7.18 -4.02 -16.09
C GLY A 80 6.26 -2.79 -16.17
N LEU A 81 6.83 -1.62 -16.49
CA LEU A 81 6.09 -0.39 -16.71
C LEU A 81 5.16 -0.51 -17.93
N ALA A 82 5.58 -1.16 -19.01
CA ALA A 82 4.74 -1.41 -20.17
C ALA A 82 3.53 -2.30 -19.84
N HIS A 83 3.72 -3.39 -19.09
CA HIS A 83 2.61 -4.22 -18.63
C HIS A 83 1.68 -3.45 -17.67
N ALA A 84 2.24 -2.62 -16.79
CA ALA A 84 1.45 -1.74 -15.91
C ALA A 84 0.64 -0.73 -16.73
N ALA A 85 1.22 -0.11 -17.75
CA ALA A 85 0.54 0.84 -18.62
C ALA A 85 -0.62 0.17 -19.38
N ALA A 86 -0.39 -1.02 -19.95
CA ALA A 86 -1.42 -1.80 -20.63
C ALA A 86 -2.57 -2.17 -19.69
N TYR A 87 -2.26 -2.58 -18.46
CA TYR A 87 -3.27 -2.86 -17.44
C TYR A 87 -4.05 -1.60 -17.05
N ALA A 88 -3.36 -0.50 -16.75
CA ALA A 88 -3.97 0.76 -16.36
C ALA A 88 -4.86 1.32 -17.48
N ALA A 89 -4.50 1.16 -18.75
CA ALA A 89 -5.34 1.57 -19.87
C ALA A 89 -6.69 0.81 -19.92
N ARG A 90 -6.71 -0.46 -19.52
CA ARG A 90 -7.93 -1.30 -19.50
C ARG A 90 -8.76 -1.12 -18.25
N HIS A 91 -8.13 -0.91 -17.09
CA HIS A 91 -8.80 -0.95 -15.78
C HIS A 91 -8.86 0.42 -15.08
N GLY A 92 -8.04 1.38 -15.50
CA GLY A 92 -7.97 2.73 -14.92
C GLY A 92 -7.24 2.82 -13.58
N HIS A 93 -6.57 1.77 -13.13
CA HIS A 93 -5.80 1.73 -11.87
C HIS A 93 -4.74 0.63 -11.87
N LEU A 94 -3.82 0.67 -10.90
CA LEU A 94 -2.77 -0.34 -10.67
C LEU A 94 -2.97 -1.13 -9.35
N ALA A 95 -4.12 -0.97 -8.69
CA ALA A 95 -4.48 -1.72 -7.49
C ALA A 95 -4.85 -3.19 -7.79
N VAL A 96 -3.86 -4.04 -8.05
CA VAL A 96 -4.05 -5.47 -8.37
C VAL A 96 -3.70 -6.41 -7.19
N PRO A 97 -4.27 -7.63 -7.15
CA PRO A 97 -3.75 -8.76 -6.37
C PRO A 97 -2.28 -9.06 -6.65
N VAL A 98 -1.57 -9.66 -5.70
CA VAL A 98 -0.14 -10.01 -5.86
C VAL A 98 0.03 -11.12 -6.90
N GLU A 99 -0.96 -11.99 -7.00
CA GLU A 99 -1.03 -13.16 -7.86
C GLU A 99 -1.39 -12.79 -9.31
N THR A 100 -1.75 -11.54 -9.59
CA THR A 100 -2.16 -11.10 -10.92
C THR A 100 -1.02 -11.25 -11.93
N VAL A 101 -1.31 -12.05 -12.96
CA VAL A 101 -0.51 -12.17 -14.18
C VAL A 101 -1.25 -11.43 -15.30
N HIS A 102 -0.53 -10.58 -16.04
CA HIS A 102 -1.05 -9.83 -17.18
C HIS A 102 -0.14 -10.07 -18.39
N ASP A 103 -0.67 -10.73 -19.42
CA ASP A 103 0.09 -11.13 -20.62
C ASP A 103 1.41 -11.84 -20.26
N ASP A 104 1.30 -12.94 -19.49
CA ASP A 104 2.40 -13.77 -18.97
C ASP A 104 3.42 -13.05 -18.07
N PHE A 105 3.14 -11.81 -17.68
CA PHE A 105 3.97 -11.05 -16.75
C PHE A 105 3.32 -11.01 -15.36
N ALA A 106 4.09 -11.38 -14.32
CA ALA A 106 3.65 -11.35 -12.92
C ALA A 106 3.53 -9.91 -12.38
N LEU A 107 2.57 -9.15 -12.93
CA LEU A 107 2.35 -7.73 -12.68
C LEU A 107 2.11 -7.44 -11.20
N GLY A 108 1.32 -8.28 -10.51
CA GLY A 108 1.01 -8.10 -9.10
C GLY A 108 2.25 -8.11 -8.21
N ARG A 109 3.12 -9.13 -8.39
CA ARG A 109 4.41 -9.24 -7.71
C ARG A 109 5.35 -8.08 -8.05
N TRP A 110 5.39 -7.67 -9.32
CA TRP A 110 6.24 -6.57 -9.75
C TRP A 110 5.82 -5.24 -9.09
N LEU A 111 4.52 -4.91 -9.09
CA LEU A 111 3.97 -3.72 -8.43
C LEU A 111 4.17 -3.76 -6.92
N ALA A 112 3.96 -4.91 -6.26
CA ALA A 112 4.25 -5.08 -4.84
C ALA A 112 5.73 -4.77 -4.53
N THR A 113 6.65 -5.25 -5.38
CA THR A 113 8.08 -4.94 -5.25
C THR A 113 8.37 -3.45 -5.44
N GLN A 114 7.71 -2.78 -6.41
CA GLN A 114 7.87 -1.34 -6.60
C GLN A 114 7.40 -0.54 -5.37
N ARG A 115 6.26 -0.93 -4.76
CA ARG A 115 5.73 -0.30 -3.53
C ARG A 115 6.67 -0.48 -2.35
N THR A 116 7.16 -1.69 -2.10
CA THR A 116 8.13 -1.96 -1.03
C THR A 116 9.41 -1.16 -1.19
N ARG A 117 9.82 -0.88 -2.44
CA ARG A 117 11.02 -0.12 -2.77
C ARG A 117 10.74 1.33 -3.14
N ALA A 118 9.55 1.86 -2.87
CA ALA A 118 9.14 3.19 -3.34
C ALA A 118 10.13 4.28 -2.92
N GLY A 119 10.65 4.22 -1.69
CA GLY A 119 11.67 5.16 -1.18
C GLY A 119 13.07 5.02 -1.79
N GLN A 120 13.31 3.99 -2.62
CA GLN A 120 14.57 3.73 -3.31
C GLN A 120 14.44 3.91 -4.83
N LEU A 121 13.24 4.23 -5.34
CA LEU A 121 13.06 4.53 -6.75
C LEU A 121 13.71 5.87 -7.08
N THR A 122 14.33 5.94 -8.25
CA THR A 122 14.70 7.23 -8.86
C THR A 122 13.45 8.07 -9.09
N ALA A 123 13.57 9.40 -9.06
CA ALA A 123 12.47 10.32 -9.33
C ALA A 123 11.74 10.01 -10.67
N GLU A 124 12.50 9.69 -11.72
CA GLU A 124 11.96 9.34 -13.04
C GLU A 124 11.03 8.11 -12.99
N ARG A 125 11.49 7.02 -12.36
CA ARG A 125 10.71 5.78 -12.19
C ARG A 125 9.45 5.98 -11.35
N ALA A 126 9.55 6.75 -10.28
CA ALA A 126 8.39 7.08 -9.45
C ALA A 126 7.37 7.95 -10.21
N ALA A 127 7.85 8.93 -10.99
CA ALA A 127 7.00 9.77 -11.83
C ALA A 127 6.30 8.94 -12.93
N ALA A 128 7.01 8.00 -13.56
CA ALA A 128 6.44 7.13 -14.59
C ALA A 128 5.27 6.27 -14.04
N LEU A 129 5.40 5.70 -12.85
CA LEU A 129 4.31 4.95 -12.21
C LEU A 129 3.15 5.86 -11.80
N THR A 130 3.45 7.05 -11.29
CA THR A 130 2.45 8.06 -10.87
C THR A 130 1.63 8.57 -12.05
N ALA A 131 2.24 8.68 -13.24
CA ALA A 131 1.55 9.06 -14.46
C ALA A 131 0.50 8.01 -14.90
N LEU A 132 0.73 6.73 -14.60
CA LEU A 132 -0.22 5.65 -14.90
C LEU A 132 -1.36 5.57 -13.88
N ASP A 133 -1.03 5.72 -12.60
CA ASP A 133 -1.99 5.74 -11.51
C ASP A 133 -1.41 6.61 -10.38
N ARG A 134 -2.03 7.76 -10.11
CA ARG A 134 -1.61 8.66 -9.03
C ARG A 134 -1.56 7.97 -7.66
N TRP A 135 -2.34 6.91 -7.49
CA TRP A 135 -2.45 6.10 -6.30
C TRP A 135 -1.79 4.73 -6.48
N TRP A 136 -0.78 4.59 -7.34
CA TRP A 136 -0.06 3.32 -7.48
C TRP A 136 0.60 2.87 -6.16
N ASN A 137 1.00 3.81 -5.29
CA ASN A 137 1.52 3.58 -3.94
C ASN A 137 0.82 4.51 -2.93
N PRO A 138 -0.40 4.16 -2.49
CA PRO A 138 -1.20 5.04 -1.63
C PRO A 138 -0.73 5.01 -0.16
N PRO A 139 -1.08 6.03 0.66
CA PRO A 139 -0.81 6.05 2.09
C PRO A 139 -1.79 5.18 2.92
N TRP A 140 -2.68 4.42 2.27
CA TRP A 140 -3.63 3.50 2.89
C TRP A 140 -3.42 2.06 2.38
N PRO A 141 -4.04 1.04 2.99
CA PRO A 141 -3.90 -0.34 2.53
C PRO A 141 -4.32 -0.53 1.07
N ILE A 142 -3.49 -1.20 0.26
CA ILE A 142 -3.79 -1.45 -1.16
C ILE A 142 -5.08 -2.26 -1.37
N THR A 143 -5.46 -3.06 -0.37
CA THR A 143 -6.72 -3.81 -0.33
C THR A 143 -7.93 -2.87 -0.33
N TRP A 144 -7.85 -1.74 0.36
CA TRP A 144 -8.90 -0.71 0.31
C TRP A 144 -9.02 -0.12 -1.09
N GLN A 145 -7.90 0.23 -1.73
CA GLN A 145 -7.91 0.80 -3.08
C GLN A 145 -8.47 -0.19 -4.11
N ARG A 146 -8.20 -1.49 -3.93
CA ARG A 146 -8.75 -2.55 -4.77
C ARG A 146 -10.27 -2.62 -4.61
N ALA A 147 -10.76 -2.69 -3.37
CA ALA A 147 -12.19 -2.72 -3.07
C ALA A 147 -12.92 -1.46 -3.57
N TYR A 148 -12.29 -0.29 -3.48
CA TYR A 148 -12.80 0.95 -4.07
C TYR A 148 -12.99 0.83 -5.59
N ASN A 149 -12.00 0.32 -6.31
CA ASN A 149 -12.08 0.19 -7.76
C ASN A 149 -13.07 -0.90 -8.19
N ASP A 150 -13.13 -2.01 -7.47
CA ASP A 150 -14.13 -3.06 -7.70
C ASP A 150 -15.55 -2.54 -7.48
N THR A 151 -15.76 -1.75 -6.42
CA THR A 151 -17.03 -1.06 -6.15
C THR A 151 -17.37 -0.05 -7.24
N ARG A 152 -16.42 0.79 -7.64
CA ARG A 152 -16.59 1.77 -8.73
C ARG A 152 -17.00 1.11 -10.05
N ARG A 153 -16.39 -0.03 -10.37
CA ARG A 153 -16.76 -0.84 -11.54
C ARG A 153 -18.14 -1.47 -11.34
N GLY A 154 -18.41 -2.03 -10.17
CA GLY A 154 -19.65 -2.73 -9.87
C GLY A 154 -20.88 -1.81 -9.83
N LEU A 155 -20.71 -0.52 -9.55
CA LEU A 155 -21.79 0.47 -9.66
C LEU A 155 -22.29 0.67 -11.11
N THR A 156 -21.48 0.29 -12.10
CA THR A 156 -21.89 0.29 -13.52
C THR A 156 -22.54 -1.02 -13.96
N ASP A 157 -22.52 -2.06 -13.12
CA ASP A 157 -23.07 -3.39 -13.39
C ASP A 157 -24.18 -3.74 -12.37
N ALA A 158 -25.41 -3.86 -12.86
CA ALA A 158 -26.59 -4.15 -12.04
C ALA A 158 -26.47 -5.43 -11.19
N LYS A 159 -25.63 -6.39 -11.59
CA LYS A 159 -25.44 -7.65 -10.86
C LYS A 159 -24.60 -7.52 -9.60
N THR A 160 -23.67 -6.58 -9.56
CA THR A 160 -22.71 -6.38 -8.45
C THR A 160 -23.04 -5.18 -7.57
N ALA A 161 -24.16 -4.51 -7.84
CA ALA A 161 -24.63 -3.36 -7.10
C ALA A 161 -24.92 -3.65 -5.59
N PRO A 162 -25.45 -4.83 -5.19
CA PRO A 162 -25.67 -5.14 -3.78
C PRO A 162 -24.38 -5.21 -2.94
N GLU A 163 -23.37 -5.94 -3.41
CA GLU A 163 -22.07 -6.09 -2.72
C GLU A 163 -21.32 -4.76 -2.65
N ALA A 164 -21.38 -3.98 -3.74
CA ALA A 164 -20.91 -2.60 -3.77
C ALA A 164 -21.60 -1.75 -2.69
N GLY A 165 -22.92 -1.87 -2.54
CA GLY A 165 -23.70 -1.16 -1.53
C GLY A 165 -23.31 -1.51 -0.08
N GLU A 166 -23.05 -2.78 0.21
CA GLU A 166 -22.61 -3.21 1.55
C GLU A 166 -21.24 -2.66 1.91
N TRP A 167 -20.29 -2.71 0.98
CA TRP A 167 -18.95 -2.14 1.21
C TRP A 167 -19.02 -0.64 1.47
N LEU A 168 -19.83 0.10 0.71
CA LEU A 168 -20.03 1.54 0.89
C LEU A 168 -20.67 1.88 2.24
N LYS A 169 -21.64 1.08 2.72
CA LYS A 169 -22.21 1.24 4.07
C LYS A 169 -21.15 1.06 5.16
N ALA A 170 -20.29 0.05 5.03
CA ALA A 170 -19.18 -0.18 5.96
C ALA A 170 -18.20 1.00 5.97
N GLN A 171 -17.89 1.59 4.80
CA GLN A 171 -17.03 2.78 4.73
C GLN A 171 -17.67 3.99 5.45
N ARG A 172 -18.97 4.23 5.30
CA ARG A 172 -19.68 5.32 6.01
C ARG A 172 -19.58 5.17 7.53
N ALA A 173 -19.77 3.95 8.04
CA ALA A 173 -19.68 3.68 9.47
C ALA A 173 -18.27 3.94 10.05
N HIS A 174 -17.24 3.99 9.21
CA HIS A 174 -15.84 4.18 9.60
C HIS A 174 -15.23 5.48 9.03
N ALA A 175 -16.06 6.37 8.47
CA ALA A 175 -15.63 7.58 7.78
C ALA A 175 -14.64 8.47 8.56
N PRO A 176 -14.78 8.67 9.89
CA PRO A 176 -13.84 9.50 10.65
C PRO A 176 -12.41 8.94 10.71
N ALA A 177 -12.22 7.64 10.47
CA ALA A 177 -10.91 6.99 10.46
C ALA A 177 -10.29 6.92 9.06
N LEU A 178 -11.02 7.32 8.02
CA LEU A 178 -10.53 7.32 6.64
C LEU A 178 -9.58 8.50 6.39
N HIS A 179 -8.56 8.25 5.57
CA HIS A 179 -7.69 9.30 5.05
C HIS A 179 -8.52 10.32 4.25
N SER A 180 -8.12 11.60 4.28
CA SER A 180 -8.85 12.69 3.60
C SER A 180 -9.11 12.40 2.12
N GLU A 181 -8.11 11.89 1.41
CA GLU A 181 -8.27 11.47 0.01
C GLU A 181 -9.17 10.25 -0.18
N GLN A 182 -9.24 9.32 0.79
CA GLN A 182 -10.22 8.22 0.74
C GLN A 182 -11.64 8.78 0.84
N GLN A 183 -11.87 9.78 1.71
CA GLN A 183 -13.16 10.46 1.80
C GLN A 183 -13.52 11.17 0.48
N ARG A 184 -12.57 11.88 -0.15
CA ARG A 184 -12.80 12.51 -1.47
C ARG A 184 -13.10 11.49 -2.57
N LEU A 185 -12.37 10.37 -2.59
CA LEU A 185 -12.60 9.29 -3.56
C LEU A 185 -13.99 8.68 -3.41
N LEU A 186 -14.46 8.48 -2.18
CA LEU A 186 -15.81 7.99 -1.88
C LEU A 186 -16.88 9.05 -2.22
N ALA A 187 -16.62 10.32 -1.95
CA ALA A 187 -17.49 11.42 -2.36
C ALA A 187 -17.70 11.46 -3.89
N ALA A 188 -16.64 11.21 -4.65
CA ALA A 188 -16.71 11.11 -6.11
C ALA A 188 -17.55 9.91 -6.62
N LEU A 189 -17.84 8.91 -5.78
CA LEU A 189 -18.76 7.81 -6.10
C LEU A 189 -20.23 8.14 -5.74
N GLY A 190 -20.54 9.39 -5.35
CA GLY A 190 -21.87 9.78 -4.91
C GLY A 190 -22.18 9.39 -3.47
N LEU A 191 -21.17 9.03 -2.66
CA LEU A 191 -21.34 8.93 -1.22
C LEU A 191 -21.14 10.30 -0.60
N ASP A 192 -22.24 10.95 -0.23
CA ASP A 192 -22.12 12.11 0.63
C ASP A 192 -21.56 11.67 1.99
N LEU A 193 -20.29 11.95 2.23
CA LEU A 193 -19.59 11.67 3.48
C LEU A 193 -19.56 12.95 4.31
N HIS A 194 -20.72 13.57 4.51
CA HIS A 194 -20.85 14.59 5.53
C HIS A 194 -20.67 13.94 6.91
N PRO A 195 -19.82 14.52 7.80
CA PRO A 195 -19.60 13.98 9.14
C PRO A 195 -20.88 13.91 10.00
N GLU A 196 -21.94 14.64 9.63
CA GLU A 196 -23.26 14.57 10.27
C GLU A 196 -24.14 13.41 9.78
N SER A 197 -23.76 12.69 8.72
CA SER A 197 -24.58 11.61 8.13
C SER A 197 -24.06 10.20 8.44
N ALA A 198 -23.08 10.06 9.33
CA ALA A 198 -22.68 8.74 9.81
C ALA A 198 -23.79 8.17 10.71
N PRO A 199 -24.35 6.97 10.43
CA PRO A 199 -25.20 6.30 11.40
C PRO A 199 -24.37 6.02 12.64
N THR A 200 -24.84 6.48 13.80
CA THR A 200 -24.22 6.19 15.09
C THR A 200 -24.06 4.67 15.22
N PRO A 201 -22.83 4.14 15.39
CA PRO A 201 -22.64 2.70 15.49
C PRO A 201 -23.50 2.15 16.63
N SER A 202 -24.30 1.12 16.34
CA SER A 202 -25.12 0.44 17.34
C SER A 202 -24.23 0.00 18.50
N GLN A 203 -24.66 0.20 19.75
CA GLN A 203 -23.83 -0.01 20.95
C GLN A 203 -23.12 -1.38 20.99
N HIS A 204 -23.69 -2.42 20.37
CA HIS A 204 -23.13 -3.77 20.30
C HIS A 204 -21.87 -3.91 19.44
N GLN A 205 -21.60 -2.98 18.52
CA GLN A 205 -20.44 -3.03 17.61
C GLN A 205 -19.18 -2.35 18.19
N LEU A 206 -19.27 -1.73 19.36
CA LEU A 206 -18.15 -1.04 20.00
C LEU A 206 -17.22 -2.02 20.74
N PRO A 207 -15.89 -1.78 20.74
CA PRO A 207 -14.94 -2.54 21.56
C PRO A 207 -15.39 -2.58 23.03
N ALA A 208 -15.15 -3.69 23.74
CA ALA A 208 -15.64 -3.89 25.11
C ALA A 208 -15.28 -2.74 26.08
N ARG A 209 -14.09 -2.16 25.93
CA ARG A 209 -13.63 -1.01 26.71
C ARG A 209 -14.42 0.27 26.40
N GLU A 210 -14.85 0.45 25.16
CA GLU A 210 -15.66 1.60 24.76
C GLU A 210 -17.12 1.42 25.21
N ARG A 211 -17.69 0.21 25.11
CA ARG A 211 -19.00 -0.10 25.70
C ARG A 211 -19.04 0.16 27.19
N ALA A 212 -18.03 -0.27 27.94
CA ALA A 212 -17.92 -0.01 29.38
C ALA A 212 -17.81 1.49 29.70
N PHE A 213 -17.18 2.29 28.82
CA PHE A 213 -17.09 3.73 28.98
C PHE A 213 -18.44 4.41 28.72
N GLN A 214 -19.15 4.02 27.66
CA GLN A 214 -20.48 4.53 27.34
C GLN A 214 -21.53 4.17 28.42
N ARG A 215 -21.50 2.94 28.94
CA ARG A 215 -22.34 2.51 30.09
C ARG A 215 -22.09 3.37 31.33
N GLY A 216 -20.83 3.68 31.63
CA GLY A 216 -20.47 4.57 32.73
C GLY A 216 -20.94 6.02 32.54
N LEU A 217 -20.87 6.55 31.31
CA LEU A 217 -21.41 7.87 30.98
C LEU A 217 -22.93 7.91 31.11
N ALA A 218 -23.64 6.88 30.63
CA ALA A 218 -25.09 6.80 30.76
C ALA A 218 -25.53 6.75 32.23
N ALA A 219 -24.85 5.95 33.06
CA ALA A 219 -25.06 5.92 34.51
C ALA A 219 -24.77 7.27 35.17
N ALA A 220 -23.69 7.95 34.79
CA ALA A 220 -23.37 9.27 35.32
C ALA A 220 -24.46 10.30 34.94
N ARG A 221 -24.96 10.26 33.70
CA ARG A 221 -26.03 11.14 33.25
C ARG A 221 -27.34 10.88 34.00
N SER A 222 -27.76 9.61 34.13
CA SER A 222 -28.94 9.22 34.91
C SER A 222 -28.87 9.72 36.35
N PHE A 223 -27.73 9.50 37.02
CA PHE A 223 -27.53 9.98 38.38
C PHE A 223 -27.55 11.51 38.47
N LEU A 224 -26.90 12.21 37.53
CA LEU A 224 -26.87 13.67 37.49
C LEU A 224 -28.26 14.27 37.22
N GLU A 225 -29.05 13.66 36.33
CA GLU A 225 -30.44 14.09 36.07
C GLU A 225 -31.34 13.90 37.28
N ARG A 226 -31.12 12.83 38.06
CA ARG A 226 -31.91 12.51 39.27
C ARG A 226 -31.52 13.34 40.49
N GLU A 227 -30.23 13.49 40.75
CA GLU A 227 -29.71 14.09 41.99
C GLU A 227 -29.21 15.53 41.79
N GLY A 228 -28.98 15.97 40.54
CA GLY A 228 -28.45 17.30 40.23
C GLY A 228 -26.96 17.50 40.51
N HIS A 229 -26.26 16.46 41.00
CA HIS A 229 -24.81 16.48 41.23
C HIS A 229 -24.17 15.10 40.93
N LEU A 230 -22.83 15.02 40.94
CA LEU A 230 -22.05 13.80 40.65
C LEU A 230 -21.19 13.33 41.84
N ASP A 231 -21.64 13.62 43.06
CA ASP A 231 -21.01 13.13 44.29
C ASP A 231 -21.51 11.73 44.65
N VAL A 232 -21.13 10.78 43.81
CA VAL A 232 -21.58 9.39 43.91
C VAL A 232 -20.74 8.64 44.96
N PRO A 233 -21.36 7.99 45.97
CA PRO A 233 -20.66 7.12 46.91
C PRO A 233 -19.92 5.98 46.18
N GLN A 234 -18.72 5.62 46.64
CA GLN A 234 -17.86 4.65 45.93
C GLN A 234 -18.53 3.29 45.65
N ARG A 235 -19.42 2.83 46.53
CA ARG A 235 -20.13 1.55 46.41
C ARG A 235 -21.48 1.66 45.68
N HIS A 236 -21.86 2.84 45.22
CA HIS A 236 -23.13 3.08 44.53
C HIS A 236 -23.19 2.32 43.20
N ILE A 237 -24.33 1.70 42.95
CA ILE A 237 -24.69 1.03 41.71
C ILE A 237 -25.88 1.79 41.13
N GLU A 238 -25.72 2.30 39.91
CA GLU A 238 -26.80 2.94 39.17
C GLU A 238 -27.44 1.90 38.25
N ASP A 239 -28.76 1.84 38.26
CA ASP A 239 -29.55 1.07 37.30
C ASP A 239 -29.92 1.98 36.13
N VAL A 240 -29.45 1.65 34.93
CA VAL A 240 -29.81 2.34 33.69
C VAL A 240 -30.57 1.36 32.83
N GLU A 241 -31.90 1.45 32.83
CA GLU A 241 -32.78 0.62 31.98
C GLU A 241 -32.54 -0.90 32.14
N GLY A 242 -32.27 -1.36 33.37
CA GLY A 242 -31.99 -2.78 33.69
C GLY A 242 -30.51 -3.15 33.65
N ASP A 243 -29.63 -2.19 33.33
CA ASP A 243 -28.18 -2.37 33.36
C ASP A 243 -27.55 -1.82 34.64
N LEU A 244 -27.09 -2.73 35.51
CA LEU A 244 -26.47 -2.38 36.79
C LEU A 244 -25.00 -1.96 36.60
N VAL A 245 -24.73 -0.66 36.77
CA VAL A 245 -23.40 -0.06 36.61
C VAL A 245 -22.86 0.39 37.96
N ARG A 246 -21.66 -0.09 38.35
CA ARG A 246 -20.93 0.37 39.56
C ARG A 246 -20.38 1.79 39.39
N LEU A 247 -21.28 2.78 39.35
CA LEU A 247 -21.00 4.16 39.00
C LEU A 247 -19.95 4.81 39.92
N GLY A 248 -20.06 4.60 41.24
CA GLY A 248 -19.12 5.18 42.21
C GLY A 248 -17.67 4.69 42.01
N GLN A 249 -17.51 3.39 41.73
CA GLN A 249 -16.20 2.80 41.44
C GLN A 249 -15.67 3.28 40.08
N TRP A 250 -16.55 3.43 39.08
CA TRP A 250 -16.19 3.93 37.76
C TRP A 250 -15.69 5.37 37.81
N LEU A 251 -16.41 6.28 38.48
CA LEU A 251 -15.98 7.69 38.65
C LEU A 251 -14.66 7.80 39.41
N THR A 252 -14.47 6.99 40.46
CA THR A 252 -13.21 6.94 41.22
C THR A 252 -12.02 6.55 40.33
N ASN A 253 -12.19 5.51 39.52
CA ASN A 253 -11.16 5.05 38.59
C ASN A 253 -10.90 6.05 37.46
N LEU A 254 -11.94 6.74 37.01
CA LEU A 254 -11.88 7.74 35.96
C LEU A 254 -11.11 8.99 36.41
N ARG A 255 -11.38 9.50 37.61
CA ARG A 255 -10.65 10.64 38.22
C ARG A 255 -9.16 10.32 38.35
N ARG A 256 -8.81 9.10 38.80
CA ARG A 256 -7.40 8.65 38.90
C ARG A 256 -6.69 8.59 37.54
N ARG A 257 -7.41 8.32 36.45
CA ARG A 257 -6.85 8.12 35.10
C ARG A 257 -7.09 9.29 34.15
N LYS A 258 -7.57 10.45 34.64
CA LYS A 258 -7.98 11.61 33.82
C LYS A 258 -6.87 12.09 32.86
N ALA A 259 -5.61 12.04 33.30
CA ALA A 259 -4.45 12.43 32.47
C ALA A 259 -4.17 11.48 31.29
N ALA A 260 -4.61 10.22 31.37
CA ALA A 260 -4.40 9.19 30.35
C ALA A 260 -5.61 9.01 29.40
N LEU A 261 -6.61 9.90 29.46
CA LEU A 261 -7.79 9.85 28.59
C LEU A 261 -7.50 10.48 27.22
N SER A 262 -8.14 9.95 26.17
CA SER A 262 -8.10 10.56 24.83
C SER A 262 -8.84 11.91 24.82
N PRO A 263 -8.54 12.81 23.87
CA PRO A 263 -9.24 14.09 23.73
C PRO A 263 -10.77 13.95 23.67
N GLN A 264 -11.28 12.96 22.93
CA GLN A 264 -12.71 12.71 22.78
C GLN A 264 -13.36 12.33 24.12
N ARG A 265 -12.69 11.52 24.95
CA ARG A 265 -13.20 11.14 26.27
C ARG A 265 -13.20 12.32 27.25
N ARG A 266 -12.23 13.22 27.16
CA ARG A 266 -12.21 14.44 27.98
C ARG A 266 -13.37 15.36 27.64
N GLN A 267 -13.70 15.52 26.35
CA GLN A 267 -14.83 16.33 25.91
C GLN A 267 -16.17 15.77 26.40
N ALA A 268 -16.37 14.45 26.32
CA ALA A 268 -17.59 13.80 26.81
C ALA A 268 -17.79 13.97 28.33
N LEU A 269 -16.69 14.00 29.10
CA LEU A 269 -16.73 14.23 30.54
C LEU A 269 -16.93 15.70 30.91
N ALA A 270 -16.35 16.61 30.14
CA ALA A 270 -16.56 18.05 30.32
C ALA A 270 -18.04 18.44 30.16
N GLN A 271 -18.77 17.77 29.25
CA GLN A 271 -20.23 17.95 29.10
C GLN A 271 -21.04 17.54 30.33
N LEU A 272 -20.49 16.68 31.20
CA LEU A 272 -21.08 16.28 32.47
C LEU A 272 -20.51 17.09 33.66
N GLY A 273 -19.65 18.08 33.41
CA GLY A 273 -18.99 18.87 34.46
C GLY A 273 -17.85 18.16 35.19
N LEU A 274 -17.23 17.11 34.60
CA LEU A 274 -16.18 16.27 35.20
C LEU A 274 -14.75 16.51 34.67
#